data_AF-A0A2V7J4Z6-F1
#
_entry.id   AF-A0A2V7J4Z6-F1
#
_cell.length_a   1.000
_cell.length_b   1.000
_cell.length_c   1.000
_cell.angle_alpha   90.00
_cell.angle_beta   90.00
_cell.angle_gamma   90.00
#
_symmetry.space_group_name_H-M   'P 1'
#
loop_
_entity.id
_entity.type
_entity.pdbx_description
1 polymer ?
#
loop_
_entity_poly.entity_id
_entity_poly.type
_entity_poly.pdbx_seq_one_letter_code
_entity_poly.pdbx_strand_id
1 'polypeptide(L)'
;MRNADAARAGGYVLVLAGLLVALGLLFHPVPAGGFEERPSVLANTPWWGPIHIAIAAGFVLCVLGSLLVLVAGGALTHPWTAALSWGAMTVGMIFFTGVALINGWVMHYLTAHGAPTSEPLVYDAFNRLLLGYGWLGNPLFLAGLTGIAVLELREHTLRMPITLAWAGLVVVVLSWGRGIGSATGLYFLEPLIFANVPAFLWLSYYGLRIARNV
;
A
#
# COMPACT_ATOMS: atom_id res chain seq x y z
N MET A 1 -2.58 18.18 19.84
CA MET A 1 -1.88 16.87 19.81
C MET A 1 -0.94 16.76 20.98
N ARG A 2 -0.32 15.60 21.20
CA ARG A 2 0.71 15.44 22.24
C ARG A 2 2.11 15.80 21.73
N ASN A 3 2.40 15.53 20.45
CA ASN A 3 3.64 15.98 19.79
C ASN A 3 3.32 16.44 18.35
N ALA A 4 3.32 17.76 18.11
CA ALA A 4 2.97 18.35 16.81
C ALA A 4 4.07 18.13 15.74
N ASP A 5 5.35 18.12 16.14
CA ASP A 5 6.46 17.91 15.22
C ASP A 5 6.46 16.49 14.65
N ALA A 6 6.16 15.49 15.49
CA ALA A 6 5.98 14.12 15.05
C ALA A 6 4.81 13.99 14.05
N ALA A 7 3.68 14.65 14.31
CA ALA A 7 2.56 14.65 13.37
C ALA A 7 2.95 15.30 12.04
N ARG A 8 3.65 16.44 12.10
CA ARG A 8 4.10 17.17 10.91
C ARG A 8 5.05 16.35 10.06
N ALA A 9 6.06 15.76 10.69
CA ALA A 9 7.00 14.84 10.04
C ALA A 9 6.26 13.63 9.44
N GLY A 10 5.36 13.01 10.21
CA GLY A 10 4.54 11.89 9.74
C GLY A 10 3.72 12.26 8.51
N GLY A 11 3.09 13.44 8.51
CA GLY A 11 2.36 13.97 7.36
C GLY A 11 3.21 14.13 6.11
N TYR A 12 4.41 14.73 6.20
CA TYR A 12 5.33 14.85 5.06
C TYR A 12 5.82 13.50 4.56
N VAL A 13 6.13 12.57 5.46
CA VAL A 13 6.54 11.21 5.11
C VAL A 13 5.41 10.48 4.36
N LEU A 14 4.15 10.63 4.78
CA LEU A 14 2.99 10.05 4.10
C LEU A 14 2.75 10.66 2.71
N VAL A 15 3.04 11.95 2.51
CA VAL A 15 2.99 12.58 1.18
C VAL A 15 3.94 11.86 0.21
N LEU A 16 5.20 11.71 0.62
CA LEU A 16 6.22 11.04 -0.19
C LEU A 16 5.89 9.57 -0.41
N ALA A 17 5.41 8.88 0.64
CA ALA A 17 4.97 7.50 0.56
C ALA A 17 3.90 7.32 -0.53
N GLY A 18 2.83 8.10 -0.47
CA GLY A 18 1.72 7.98 -1.42
C GLY A 18 2.11 8.33 -2.85
N LEU A 19 2.99 9.32 -3.05
CA LEU A 19 3.49 9.67 -4.39
C LEU A 19 4.35 8.56 -5.00
N LEU A 20 5.27 7.97 -4.22
CA LEU A 20 6.14 6.89 -4.70
C LEU A 20 5.33 5.65 -5.07
N VAL A 21 4.38 5.23 -4.22
CA VAL A 21 3.53 4.07 -4.51
C VAL A 21 2.62 4.35 -5.70
N ALA A 22 1.96 5.51 -5.75
CA ALA A 22 1.07 5.86 -6.86
C ALA A 22 1.83 5.89 -8.20
N LEU A 23 3.02 6.49 -8.23
CA LEU A 23 3.85 6.54 -9.43
C LEU A 23 4.29 5.13 -9.86
N GLY A 24 4.77 4.31 -8.92
CA GLY A 24 5.15 2.93 -9.22
C GLY A 24 3.97 2.11 -9.77
N LEU A 25 2.80 2.22 -9.16
CA LEU A 25 1.59 1.53 -9.60
C LEU A 25 1.08 1.99 -10.96
N LEU A 26 1.28 3.25 -11.36
CA LEU A 26 0.91 3.74 -12.70
C LEU A 26 1.70 3.04 -13.82
N PHE A 27 2.94 2.64 -13.53
CA PHE A 27 3.79 1.92 -14.48
C PHE A 27 3.79 0.40 -14.24
N HIS A 28 3.13 -0.07 -13.19
CA HIS A 28 3.04 -1.48 -12.87
C HIS A 28 2.18 -2.20 -13.93
N PRO A 29 2.65 -3.30 -14.54
CA PRO A 29 1.87 -4.07 -15.50
C PRO A 29 0.63 -4.66 -14.82
N VAL A 30 -0.45 -4.86 -15.58
CA VAL A 30 -1.65 -5.49 -15.03
C VAL A 30 -1.30 -6.91 -14.60
N PRO A 31 -1.58 -7.34 -13.35
CA PRO A 31 -1.45 -8.73 -12.95
C PRO A 31 -2.28 -9.63 -13.88
N ALA A 32 -1.85 -10.87 -14.06
CA ALA A 32 -2.59 -11.87 -14.82
C ALA A 32 -2.56 -13.21 -14.09
N GLY A 33 -3.69 -13.65 -13.54
CA GLY A 33 -3.86 -14.98 -12.94
C GLY A 33 -3.45 -15.09 -11.46
N GLY A 34 -3.64 -14.03 -10.69
CA GLY A 34 -3.62 -14.02 -9.23
C GLY A 34 -2.50 -13.20 -8.63
N PHE A 35 -1.95 -13.69 -7.51
CA PHE A 35 -0.68 -13.23 -6.94
C PHE A 35 0.52 -14.00 -7.49
N GLU A 36 0.30 -14.97 -8.38
CA GLU A 36 1.37 -15.69 -9.03
C GLU A 36 2.05 -14.79 -10.06
N GLU A 37 3.35 -14.61 -9.89
CA GLU A 37 4.15 -13.87 -10.84
C GLU A 37 4.45 -14.73 -12.06
N ARG A 38 4.12 -14.21 -13.24
CA ARG A 38 4.38 -14.90 -14.51
C ARG A 38 5.74 -14.49 -15.06
N PRO A 39 6.67 -15.43 -15.30
CA PRO A 39 7.98 -15.09 -15.86
C PRO A 39 7.90 -14.27 -17.16
N SER A 40 6.87 -14.49 -17.97
CA SER A 40 6.63 -13.71 -19.20
C SER A 40 6.26 -12.25 -18.93
N VAL A 41 5.57 -11.93 -17.84
CA VAL A 41 5.25 -10.53 -17.48
C VAL A 41 6.51 -9.84 -16.99
N LEU A 42 7.33 -10.52 -16.19
CA LEU A 42 8.61 -10.00 -15.70
C LEU A 42 9.59 -9.73 -16.85
N ALA A 43 9.75 -10.69 -17.77
CA ALA A 43 10.67 -10.56 -18.90
C ALA A 43 10.30 -9.42 -19.86
N ASN A 44 9.00 -9.10 -19.96
CA ASN A 44 8.48 -8.08 -20.89
C ASN A 44 8.24 -6.72 -20.23
N THR A 45 8.63 -6.52 -18.96
CA THR A 45 8.48 -5.24 -18.26
C THR A 45 9.86 -4.62 -17.99
N PRO A 46 10.35 -3.70 -18.84
CA PRO A 46 11.73 -3.19 -18.72
C PRO A 46 12.02 -2.43 -17.42
N TRP A 47 10.98 -1.91 -16.75
CA TRP A 47 11.09 -1.09 -15.54
C TRP A 47 10.71 -1.87 -14.27
N TRP A 48 10.63 -3.21 -14.34
CA TRP A 48 10.13 -4.04 -13.24
C TRP A 48 10.83 -3.79 -11.90
N GLY A 49 12.16 -3.85 -11.88
CA GLY A 49 12.97 -3.57 -10.70
C GLY A 49 12.72 -2.15 -10.15
N PRO A 50 12.94 -1.09 -10.94
CA PRO A 50 12.68 0.29 -10.52
C PRO A 50 11.26 0.55 -9.99
N ILE A 51 10.23 0.00 -10.63
CA ILE A 51 8.83 0.11 -10.18
C ILE A 51 8.69 -0.46 -8.77
N HIS A 52 9.17 -1.66 -8.54
CA HIS A 52 9.05 -2.35 -7.26
C HIS A 52 9.92 -1.73 -6.16
N ILE A 53 11.08 -1.17 -6.49
CA ILE A 53 11.90 -0.40 -5.55
C ILE A 53 11.17 0.87 -5.10
N ALA A 54 10.55 1.60 -6.04
CA ALA A 54 9.76 2.79 -5.71
C ALA A 54 8.57 2.45 -4.80
N ILE A 55 7.85 1.36 -5.12
CA ILE A 55 6.74 0.86 -4.30
C ILE A 55 7.23 0.44 -2.91
N ALA A 56 8.33 -0.33 -2.82
CA ALA A 56 8.91 -0.77 -1.54
C ALA A 56 9.33 0.42 -0.67
N ALA A 57 10.02 1.41 -1.24
CA ALA A 57 10.38 2.65 -0.54
C ALA A 57 9.12 3.38 -0.06
N GLY A 58 8.09 3.47 -0.90
CA GLY A 58 6.81 4.04 -0.54
C GLY A 58 6.12 3.31 0.62
N PHE A 59 6.14 1.98 0.65
CA PHE A 59 5.61 1.19 1.76
C PHE A 59 6.39 1.40 3.06
N VAL A 60 7.73 1.42 3.02
CA VAL A 60 8.56 1.74 4.18
C VAL A 60 8.24 3.14 4.73
N LEU A 61 8.11 4.13 3.85
CA LEU A 61 7.70 5.48 4.27
C LEU A 61 6.28 5.47 4.85
N CYS A 62 5.36 4.67 4.32
CA CYS A 62 4.02 4.54 4.88
C CYS A 62 4.04 3.96 6.31
N VAL A 63 4.90 2.97 6.58
CA VAL A 63 5.17 2.44 7.94
C VAL A 63 5.65 3.58 8.84
N LEU A 64 6.70 4.30 8.43
CA LEU A 64 7.30 5.37 9.23
C LEU A 64 6.31 6.50 9.50
N GLY A 65 5.56 6.94 8.49
CA GLY A 65 4.55 7.98 8.61
C GLY A 65 3.43 7.59 9.57
N SER A 66 2.96 6.34 9.48
CA SER A 66 1.92 5.81 10.39
C SER A 66 2.40 5.73 11.85
N LEU A 67 3.64 5.28 12.06
CA LEU A 67 4.27 5.25 13.40
C LEU A 67 4.44 6.64 13.98
N LEU A 68 4.87 7.62 13.18
CA LEU A 68 5.01 9.01 13.61
C LEU A 68 3.65 9.61 14.02
N VAL A 69 2.57 9.30 13.29
CA VAL A 69 1.21 9.72 13.68
C VAL A 69 0.75 9.05 14.97
N LEU A 70 1.05 7.75 15.16
CA LEU A 70 0.78 7.05 16.42
C LEU A 70 1.50 7.69 17.61
N VAL A 71 2.79 8.02 17.44
CA VAL A 71 3.60 8.69 18.47
C VAL A 71 3.09 10.11 18.74
N ALA A 72 2.65 10.84 17.71
CA ALA A 72 2.13 12.20 17.84
C ALA A 72 0.90 12.29 18.76
N GLY A 73 0.07 11.25 18.74
CA GLY A 73 -1.09 11.11 19.60
C GLY A 73 -2.14 12.22 19.40
N GLY A 74 -3.03 12.37 20.39
CA GLY A 74 -4.08 13.40 20.36
C GLY A 74 -5.21 13.03 19.41
N ALA A 75 -5.84 14.01 18.77
CA ALA A 75 -7.06 13.80 17.98
C ALA A 75 -6.90 12.75 16.85
N LEU A 76 -5.71 12.60 16.28
CA LEU A 76 -5.42 11.61 15.23
C LEU A 76 -5.42 10.16 15.72
N THR A 77 -5.38 9.94 17.04
CA THR A 77 -5.29 8.62 17.66
C THR A 77 -6.21 8.47 18.89
N HIS A 78 -7.01 9.49 19.22
CA HIS A 78 -7.76 9.56 20.47
C HIS A 78 -8.88 8.50 20.53
N PRO A 79 -9.72 8.35 19.50
CA PRO A 79 -10.50 7.13 19.36
C PRO A 79 -9.54 5.94 19.24
N TRP A 80 -9.76 4.90 20.04
CA TRP A 80 -8.93 3.69 19.96
C TRP A 80 -8.99 3.05 18.55
N THR A 81 -10.10 3.23 17.83
CA THR A 81 -10.25 2.82 16.43
C THR A 81 -9.28 3.56 15.52
N ALA A 82 -9.01 4.85 15.75
CA ALA A 82 -8.03 5.62 14.99
C ALA A 82 -6.62 5.07 15.22
N ALA A 83 -6.24 4.83 16.47
CA ALA A 83 -4.96 4.20 16.81
C ALA A 83 -4.83 2.80 16.19
N LEU A 84 -5.89 1.99 16.27
CA LEU A 84 -5.92 0.67 15.63
C LEU A 84 -5.75 0.77 14.11
N SER A 85 -6.36 1.76 13.46
CA SER A 85 -6.25 1.95 12.02
C SER A 85 -4.83 2.30 11.57
N TRP A 86 -4.14 3.21 12.26
CA TRP A 86 -2.73 3.50 11.98
C TRP A 86 -1.83 2.29 12.28
N GLY A 87 -2.11 1.54 13.34
CA GLY A 87 -1.40 0.30 13.67
C GLY A 87 -1.58 -0.78 12.61
N ALA A 88 -2.81 -1.01 12.15
CA ALA A 88 -3.13 -1.97 11.10
C ALA A 88 -2.44 -1.58 9.78
N MET A 89 -2.46 -0.30 9.41
CA MET A 89 -1.74 0.19 8.24
C MET A 89 -0.23 -0.02 8.35
N THR A 90 0.35 0.24 9.53
CA THR A 90 1.77 0.00 9.81
C THR A 90 2.13 -1.47 9.58
N VAL A 91 1.40 -2.40 10.20
CA VAL A 91 1.68 -3.84 10.07
C VAL A 91 1.44 -4.32 8.64
N GLY A 92 0.35 -3.88 8.00
CA GLY A 92 0.05 -4.23 6.61
C GLY A 92 1.15 -3.83 5.65
N MET A 93 1.70 -2.62 5.82
CA MET A 93 2.78 -2.10 4.98
C MET A 93 4.12 -2.81 5.18
N ILE A 94 4.40 -3.35 6.37
CA ILE A 94 5.60 -4.18 6.60
C ILE A 94 5.55 -5.42 5.70
N PHE A 95 4.43 -6.15 5.69
CA PHE A 95 4.29 -7.32 4.82
C PHE A 95 4.30 -6.94 3.34
N PHE A 96 3.65 -5.85 2.95
CA PHE A 96 3.69 -5.41 1.56
C PHE A 96 5.07 -4.96 1.08
N THR A 97 5.90 -4.42 1.99
CA THR A 97 7.30 -4.14 1.68
C THR A 97 8.02 -5.43 1.29
N GLY A 98 7.77 -6.54 1.99
CA GLY A 98 8.32 -7.85 1.63
C GLY A 98 7.92 -8.29 0.22
N VAL A 99 6.64 -8.13 -0.14
CA VAL A 99 6.14 -8.44 -1.51
C VAL A 99 6.93 -7.64 -2.56
N ALA A 100 7.04 -6.33 -2.37
CA ALA A 100 7.72 -5.47 -3.32
C ALA A 100 9.23 -5.77 -3.43
N LEU A 101 9.90 -6.07 -2.31
CA LEU A 101 11.32 -6.41 -2.29
C LEU A 101 11.61 -7.75 -2.99
N ILE A 102 10.79 -8.78 -2.76
CA ILE A 102 10.94 -10.08 -3.45
C ILE A 102 10.80 -9.87 -4.96
N ASN A 103 9.78 -9.14 -5.39
CA ASN A 103 9.57 -8.85 -6.82
C ASN A 103 10.70 -8.02 -7.44
N GLY A 104 11.12 -6.95 -6.77
CA GLY A 104 12.12 -6.02 -7.29
C GLY A 104 13.55 -6.55 -7.26
N TRP A 105 13.91 -7.37 -6.26
CA TRP A 105 15.30 -7.75 -6.01
C TRP A 105 15.61 -9.22 -6.34
N VAL A 106 14.65 -10.12 -6.10
CA VAL A 106 14.87 -11.56 -6.31
C VAL A 106 14.35 -11.98 -7.68
N MET A 107 13.05 -11.78 -7.92
CA MET A 107 12.41 -12.23 -9.15
C MET A 107 12.95 -11.50 -10.38
N HIS A 108 13.21 -10.20 -10.25
CA HIS A 108 13.84 -9.41 -11.31
C HIS A 108 15.24 -9.92 -11.64
N TYR A 109 16.08 -10.16 -10.62
CA TYR A 109 17.45 -10.62 -10.81
C TYR A 109 17.48 -11.98 -11.53
N LEU A 110 16.68 -12.94 -11.06
CA LEU A 110 16.60 -14.28 -11.67
C LEU A 110 16.19 -14.19 -13.14
N THR A 111 15.15 -13.40 -13.44
CA THR A 111 14.65 -13.22 -14.81
C THR A 111 15.70 -12.54 -15.70
N ALA A 112 16.37 -11.49 -15.21
CA ALA A 112 17.38 -10.75 -15.96
C ALA A 112 18.63 -11.59 -16.29
N HIS A 113 18.93 -12.62 -15.49
CA HIS A 113 20.08 -13.50 -15.68
C HIS A 113 19.72 -14.83 -16.37
N GLY A 114 18.54 -14.90 -16.99
CA GLY A 114 18.11 -16.08 -17.74
C GLY A 114 17.96 -17.32 -16.87
N ALA A 115 17.62 -17.16 -15.58
CA ALA A 115 17.27 -18.29 -14.73
C ALA A 115 16.20 -19.12 -15.47
N PRO A 116 16.38 -20.44 -15.59
CA PRO A 116 15.46 -21.23 -16.40
C PRO A 116 14.05 -21.09 -15.84
N THR A 117 13.09 -20.68 -16.68
CA THR A 117 11.66 -20.75 -16.33
C THR A 117 11.21 -22.19 -16.08
N SER A 118 12.07 -23.16 -16.39
CA SER A 118 11.95 -24.58 -16.14
C SER A 118 12.50 -25.02 -14.76
N GLU A 119 12.84 -24.11 -13.85
CA GLU A 119 13.07 -24.42 -12.42
C GLU A 119 11.82 -24.05 -11.59
N PRO A 120 10.74 -24.85 -11.64
CA PRO A 120 9.43 -24.42 -11.20
C PRO A 120 9.36 -24.29 -9.69
N LEU A 121 10.22 -25.04 -8.96
CA LEU A 121 10.28 -25.04 -7.50
C LEU A 121 10.74 -23.70 -6.92
N VAL A 122 11.69 -23.01 -7.58
CA VAL A 122 12.19 -21.71 -7.10
C VAL A 122 11.10 -20.64 -7.27
N TYR A 123 10.49 -20.57 -8.45
CA TYR A 123 9.38 -19.67 -8.72
C TYR A 123 8.14 -19.99 -7.88
N ASP A 124 7.81 -21.27 -7.65
CA ASP A 124 6.71 -21.69 -6.77
C ASP A 124 6.98 -21.27 -5.31
N ALA A 125 8.19 -21.47 -4.79
CA ALA A 125 8.54 -21.04 -3.44
C ALA A 125 8.41 -19.52 -3.26
N PHE A 126 8.89 -18.73 -4.23
CA PHE A 126 8.74 -17.27 -4.18
C PHE A 126 7.28 -16.83 -4.35
N ASN A 127 6.51 -17.47 -5.23
CA ASN A 127 5.08 -17.19 -5.36
C ASN A 127 4.32 -17.50 -4.08
N ARG A 128 4.61 -18.60 -3.39
CA ARG A 128 4.03 -18.92 -2.07
C ARG A 128 4.38 -17.87 -1.02
N LEU A 129 5.62 -17.36 -1.05
CA LEU A 129 6.05 -16.29 -0.15
C LEU A 129 5.32 -14.97 -0.45
N LEU A 130 5.26 -14.56 -1.71
CA LEU A 130 4.51 -13.38 -2.18
C LEU A 130 3.03 -13.47 -1.79
N LEU A 131 2.41 -14.62 -2.02
CA LEU A 131 1.05 -14.94 -1.60
C LEU A 131 0.89 -14.76 -0.09
N GLY A 132 1.74 -15.39 0.71
CA GLY A 132 1.68 -15.31 2.18
C GLY A 132 1.83 -13.88 2.69
N TYR A 133 2.81 -13.13 2.19
CA TYR A 133 3.02 -11.73 2.57
C TYR A 133 1.86 -10.85 2.08
N GLY A 134 1.34 -11.06 0.87
CA GLY A 134 0.18 -10.34 0.34
C GLY A 134 -1.07 -10.57 1.19
N TRP A 135 -1.29 -11.81 1.65
CA TRP A 135 -2.39 -12.18 2.54
C TRP A 135 -2.31 -11.55 3.93
N LEU A 136 -1.10 -11.43 4.48
CA LEU A 136 -0.90 -10.78 5.78
C LEU A 136 -0.96 -9.25 5.66
N GLY A 137 -0.45 -8.71 4.56
CA GLY A 137 -0.34 -7.26 4.34
C GLY A 137 -1.65 -6.60 3.93
N ASN A 138 -2.32 -7.14 2.91
CA ASN A 138 -3.42 -6.47 2.23
C ASN A 138 -4.64 -6.21 3.13
N PRO A 139 -5.16 -7.20 3.89
CA PRO A 139 -6.32 -6.96 4.75
C PRO A 139 -6.02 -5.94 5.85
N LEU A 140 -4.82 -5.97 6.44
CA LEU A 140 -4.43 -5.04 7.50
C LEU A 140 -4.26 -3.61 6.98
N PHE A 141 -3.61 -3.45 5.84
CA PHE A 141 -3.50 -2.14 5.18
C PHE A 141 -4.88 -1.56 4.89
N LEU A 142 -5.73 -2.33 4.19
CA LEU A 142 -7.02 -1.85 3.75
C LEU A 142 -7.98 -1.61 4.91
N ALA A 143 -7.94 -2.43 5.96
CA ALA A 143 -8.70 -2.19 7.19
C ALA A 143 -8.25 -0.90 7.88
N GLY A 144 -6.92 -0.67 7.96
CA GLY A 144 -6.36 0.57 8.49
C GLY A 144 -6.80 1.79 7.70
N LEU A 145 -6.62 1.77 6.38
CA LEU A 145 -6.97 2.89 5.52
C LEU A 145 -8.49 3.14 5.47
N THR A 146 -9.30 2.07 5.51
CA THR A 146 -10.77 2.17 5.61
C THR A 146 -11.17 2.87 6.91
N GLY A 147 -10.56 2.47 8.03
CA GLY A 147 -10.84 3.10 9.31
C GLY A 147 -10.50 4.58 9.33
N ILE A 148 -9.34 4.98 8.78
CA ILE A 148 -8.97 6.40 8.63
C ILE A 148 -10.00 7.15 7.77
N ALA A 149 -10.40 6.60 6.62
CA ALA A 149 -11.37 7.23 5.73
C ALA A 149 -12.76 7.39 6.39
N VAL A 150 -13.23 6.35 7.09
CA VAL A 150 -14.50 6.39 7.83
C VAL A 150 -14.44 7.40 8.98
N LEU A 151 -13.32 7.46 9.71
CA LEU A 151 -13.15 8.39 10.81
C LEU A 151 -13.06 9.84 10.31
N GLU A 152 -12.44 10.11 9.16
CA GLU A 152 -12.49 11.45 8.56
C GLU A 152 -13.92 11.85 8.19
N LEU A 153 -14.76 10.93 7.71
CA LEU A 153 -16.17 11.21 7.45
C LEU A 153 -16.99 11.44 8.72
N ARG A 154 -16.68 10.72 9.81
CA ARG A 154 -17.46 10.77 11.06
C ARG A 154 -17.02 11.88 12.01
N GLU A 155 -15.72 12.02 12.19
CA GLU A 155 -15.11 12.92 13.17
C GLU A 155 -14.54 14.19 12.52
N HIS A 156 -14.29 14.14 11.20
CA HIS A 156 -13.84 15.30 10.42
C HIS A 156 -12.57 15.95 11.00
N THR A 157 -11.68 15.10 11.52
CA THR A 157 -10.47 15.46 12.27
C THR A 157 -9.53 16.37 11.47
N LEU A 158 -9.31 16.09 10.18
CA LEU A 158 -8.47 16.93 9.30
C LEU A 158 -9.26 17.92 8.45
N ARG A 159 -10.58 17.94 8.63
CA ARG A 159 -11.53 18.83 7.98
C ARG A 159 -11.40 18.81 6.46
N MET A 160 -11.30 17.63 5.87
CA MET A 160 -11.29 17.50 4.42
C MET A 160 -12.65 17.91 3.84
N PRO A 161 -12.69 18.55 2.66
CA PRO A 161 -13.93 18.73 1.92
C PRO A 161 -14.68 17.40 1.83
N ILE A 162 -15.99 17.42 2.08
CA ILE A 162 -16.82 16.20 2.19
C ILE A 162 -16.71 15.31 0.94
N THR A 163 -16.57 15.91 -0.24
CA THR A 163 -16.36 15.20 -1.51
C THR A 163 -15.04 14.43 -1.53
N LEU A 164 -13.97 14.99 -0.98
CA LEU A 164 -12.68 14.32 -0.87
C LEU A 164 -12.68 13.24 0.23
N ALA A 165 -13.38 13.46 1.34
CA ALA A 165 -13.54 12.44 2.37
C ALA A 165 -14.29 11.21 1.83
N TRP A 166 -15.39 11.42 1.08
CA TRP A 166 -16.12 10.35 0.39
C TRP A 166 -15.29 9.68 -0.70
N ALA A 167 -14.55 10.46 -1.50
CA ALA A 167 -13.67 9.92 -2.52
C ALA A 167 -12.66 8.94 -1.90
N GLY A 168 -12.09 9.28 -0.74
CA GLY A 168 -11.23 8.39 0.04
C GLY A 168 -11.89 7.07 0.37
N LEU A 169 -13.09 7.09 0.96
CA LEU A 169 -13.78 5.86 1.30
C LEU A 169 -14.09 5.01 0.06
N VAL A 170 -14.54 5.62 -1.04
CA VAL A 170 -14.85 4.91 -2.30
C VAL A 170 -13.61 4.21 -2.84
N VAL A 171 -12.48 4.91 -2.96
CA VAL A 171 -11.27 4.32 -3.57
C VAL A 171 -10.68 3.21 -2.69
N VAL A 172 -10.82 3.30 -1.37
CA VAL A 172 -10.40 2.25 -0.45
C VAL A 172 -11.31 1.02 -0.57
N VAL A 173 -12.63 1.21 -0.66
CA VAL A 173 -13.58 0.12 -0.91
C VAL A 173 -13.30 -0.55 -2.26
N LEU A 174 -12.97 0.21 -3.30
CA LEU A 174 -12.56 -0.37 -4.58
C LEU A 174 -11.25 -1.15 -4.48
N SER A 175 -10.30 -0.68 -3.66
CA SER A 175 -9.03 -1.35 -3.40
C SER A 175 -9.20 -2.71 -2.70
N TRP A 176 -10.25 -2.88 -1.90
CA TRP A 176 -10.65 -4.20 -1.39
C TRP A 176 -10.97 -5.20 -2.48
N GLY A 177 -11.49 -4.76 -3.63
CA GLY A 177 -11.80 -5.64 -4.74
C GLY A 177 -10.56 -6.41 -5.24
N ARG A 178 -9.39 -5.77 -5.29
CA ARG A 178 -8.13 -6.47 -5.60
C ARG A 178 -7.76 -7.50 -4.54
N GLY A 179 -7.99 -7.18 -3.28
CA GLY A 179 -7.77 -8.08 -2.15
C GLY A 179 -8.64 -9.32 -2.20
N ILE A 180 -9.95 -9.11 -2.37
CA ILE A 180 -10.94 -10.16 -2.52
C ILE A 180 -10.61 -11.01 -3.75
N GLY A 181 -10.33 -10.38 -4.88
CA GLY A 181 -9.95 -11.06 -6.13
C GLY A 181 -8.85 -12.08 -5.94
N SER A 182 -7.77 -11.66 -5.30
CA SER A 182 -6.67 -12.55 -4.99
C SER A 182 -6.99 -13.60 -3.94
N ALA A 183 -7.82 -13.27 -2.97
CA ALA A 183 -8.18 -14.16 -1.88
C ALA A 183 -9.06 -15.34 -2.34
N THR A 184 -9.92 -15.09 -3.33
CA THR A 184 -10.96 -16.02 -3.77
C THR A 184 -10.72 -16.56 -5.18
N GLY A 185 -9.62 -16.18 -5.83
CA GLY A 185 -9.32 -16.57 -7.22
C GLY A 185 -10.22 -15.88 -8.26
N LEU A 186 -10.90 -14.79 -7.90
CA LEU A 186 -11.73 -13.99 -8.81
C LEU A 186 -10.84 -13.04 -9.63
N TYR A 187 -10.12 -13.60 -10.59
CA TYR A 187 -9.09 -12.89 -11.39
C TYR A 187 -9.61 -11.70 -12.20
N PHE A 188 -10.92 -11.62 -12.48
CA PHE A 188 -11.51 -10.44 -13.12
C PHE A 188 -11.43 -9.16 -12.25
N LEU A 189 -11.13 -9.30 -10.95
CA LEU A 189 -10.91 -8.19 -10.02
C LEU A 189 -9.44 -7.71 -9.98
N GLU A 190 -8.51 -8.36 -10.70
CA GLU A 190 -7.10 -7.96 -10.75
C GLU A 190 -6.85 -6.52 -11.21
N PRO A 191 -7.60 -5.96 -12.20
CA PRO A 191 -7.44 -4.57 -12.60
C PRO A 191 -7.73 -3.57 -11.48
N LEU A 192 -8.42 -3.99 -10.41
CA LEU A 192 -8.64 -3.13 -9.24
C LEU A 192 -7.36 -2.87 -8.44
N ILE A 193 -6.22 -3.47 -8.81
CA ILE A 193 -4.91 -3.01 -8.32
C ILE A 193 -4.70 -1.52 -8.56
N PHE A 194 -5.23 -0.98 -9.67
CA PHE A 194 -5.14 0.45 -9.96
C PHE A 194 -6.04 1.31 -9.09
N ALA A 195 -7.00 0.74 -8.35
CA ALA A 195 -7.73 1.48 -7.32
C ALA A 195 -6.82 1.89 -6.14
N ASN A 196 -5.68 1.19 -5.97
CA ASN A 196 -4.67 1.61 -5.00
C ASN A 196 -4.01 2.93 -5.39
N VAL A 197 -3.90 3.28 -6.69
CA VAL A 197 -3.32 4.56 -7.13
C VAL A 197 -4.06 5.74 -6.50
N PRO A 198 -5.38 5.94 -6.72
CA PRO A 198 -6.10 7.03 -6.08
C PRO A 198 -6.20 6.85 -4.56
N ALA A 199 -6.15 5.63 -4.00
CA ALA A 199 -6.10 5.43 -2.55
C ALA A 199 -4.81 5.98 -1.92
N PHE A 200 -3.65 5.75 -2.54
CA PHE A 200 -2.38 6.30 -2.10
C PHE A 200 -2.27 7.81 -2.34
N LEU A 201 -2.85 8.32 -3.43
CA LEU A 201 -2.96 9.78 -3.64
C LEU A 201 -3.85 10.43 -2.58
N TRP A 202 -4.95 9.78 -2.21
CA TRP A 202 -5.79 10.25 -1.11
C TRP A 202 -5.05 10.23 0.22
N LEU A 203 -4.32 9.16 0.54
CA LEU A 203 -3.48 9.08 1.74
C LEU A 203 -2.38 10.14 1.76
N SER A 204 -1.76 10.41 0.60
CA SER A 204 -0.78 11.50 0.44
C SER A 204 -1.42 12.86 0.76
N TYR A 205 -2.60 13.14 0.20
CA TYR A 205 -3.33 14.36 0.52
C TYR A 205 -3.74 14.42 2.00
N TYR A 206 -4.18 13.30 2.59
CA TYR A 206 -4.46 13.19 4.02
C TYR A 206 -3.21 13.54 4.85
N GLY A 207 -2.05 13.00 4.48
CA GLY A 207 -0.75 13.32 5.09
C GLY A 207 -0.39 14.81 4.97
N LEU A 208 -0.64 15.44 3.82
CA LEU A 208 -0.45 16.88 3.65
C LEU A 208 -1.36 17.69 4.59
N ARG A 209 -2.60 17.25 4.79
CA ARG A 209 -3.54 17.86 5.73
C ARG A 209 -3.08 17.70 7.17
N ILE A 210 -2.52 16.54 7.54
CA ILE A 210 -1.85 16.36 8.83
C ILE A 210 -0.75 17.42 8.93
N ALA A 211 0.22 17.45 8.02
CA ALA A 211 1.37 18.34 8.13
C ALA A 211 1.03 19.85 8.23
N ARG A 212 -0.09 20.28 7.66
CA ARG A 212 -0.52 21.69 7.64
C ARG A 212 -1.43 22.07 8.81
N ASN A 213 -2.18 21.12 9.38
CA ASN A 213 -3.20 21.41 10.40
C ASN A 213 -2.71 21.08 11.82
N VAL A 214 -1.41 20.79 11.98
CA VAL A 214 -0.77 20.34 13.22
C VAL A 214 0.22 21.34 13.80
#